data_AF-A0A7S2J462-F1
#
_entry.id   AF-A0A7S2J462-F1
#
_cell.length_a   1.000
_cell.length_b   1.000
_cell.length_c   1.000
_cell.angle_alpha   90.00
_cell.angle_beta   90.00
_cell.angle_gamma   90.00
#
_symmetry.space_group_name_H-M   'P 1'
#
loop_
_entity.id
_entity.type
_entity.pdbx_description
1 polymer ?
#
loop_
_entity_poly.entity_id
_entity_poly.type
_entity_poly.pdbx_seq_one_letter_code
_entity_poly.pdbx_strand_id
1 'polypeptide(L)'
;LYDASPEQLGSCERVVIEKDKTTIISDGSHADAVQERIKQLEREVEESDSSYDQDKLQERIASLGGGIAKIKVGGPTETEVNDKKLRYADAMSAVKSAKEMGIV
;
A
#
# COMPACT_ATOMS: atom_id res chain seq x y z
N LEU A 1 -17.89 27.32 15.80
CA LEU A 1 -17.01 26.26 16.35
C LEU A 1 -17.33 25.02 15.55
N TYR A 2 -16.41 24.61 14.66
CA TYR A 2 -16.59 23.37 13.92
C TYR A 2 -16.32 22.22 14.89
N ASP A 3 -17.39 21.66 15.47
CA ASP A 3 -17.27 20.41 16.22
C ASP A 3 -16.97 19.30 15.23
N ALA A 4 -15.78 18.71 15.36
CA ALA A 4 -15.41 17.53 14.61
C ALA A 4 -16.10 16.30 15.22
N SER A 5 -16.98 15.64 14.46
CA SER A 5 -17.60 14.39 14.91
C SER A 5 -16.69 13.20 14.60
N PRO A 6 -16.72 12.12 15.41
CA PRO A 6 -15.94 10.91 15.15
C PRO A 6 -16.23 10.29 13.77
N GLU A 7 -17.39 10.58 13.19
CA GLU A 7 -17.84 10.14 11.87
C GLU A 7 -17.04 10.79 10.73
N GLN A 8 -16.38 11.93 10.98
CA GLN A 8 -15.50 12.60 10.02
C GLN A 8 -14.07 12.03 10.01
N LEU A 9 -13.73 11.20 11.00
CA LEU A 9 -12.41 10.58 11.12
C LEU A 9 -12.41 9.21 10.43
N GLY A 10 -11.36 8.92 9.66
CA GLY A 10 -11.17 7.60 9.07
C GLY A 10 -10.64 6.58 10.08
N SER A 11 -11.04 5.32 9.93
CA SER A 11 -10.51 4.19 10.70
C SER A 11 -9.51 3.37 9.89
N CYS A 12 -8.50 2.82 10.57
CA CYS A 12 -7.56 1.86 9.98
C CYS A 12 -7.13 0.84 11.03
N GLU A 13 -6.67 -0.33 10.58
CA GLU A 13 -6.24 -1.41 11.48
C GLU A 13 -4.84 -1.14 12.04
N ARG A 14 -3.93 -0.63 11.19
CA ARG A 14 -2.55 -0.36 11.59
C ARG A 14 -1.93 0.73 10.73
N VAL A 15 -1.18 1.62 11.37
CA VAL A 15 -0.34 2.61 10.69
C VAL A 15 1.13 2.28 10.98
N VAL A 16 1.96 2.25 9.93
CA VAL A 16 3.40 2.10 10.04
C VAL A 16 4.05 3.35 9.44
N ILE A 17 4.77 4.10 10.27
CA ILE A 17 5.46 5.33 9.88
C ILE A 17 6.95 5.04 9.84
N GLU A 18 7.55 5.19 8.67
CA GLU A 18 9.00 5.18 8.48
C GLU A 18 9.47 6.58 8.07
N LYS A 19 10.79 6.79 7.97
CA LYS A 19 11.39 8.11 7.70
C LYS A 19 10.81 8.78 6.44
N ASP A 20 10.67 8.01 5.36
CA ASP A 20 10.31 8.55 4.04
C ASP A 20 8.97 8.01 3.51
N LYS A 21 8.33 7.05 4.21
CA LYS A 21 7.05 6.46 3.79
C LYS A 21 6.12 6.20 4.97
N THR A 22 4.83 6.42 4.75
CA THR A 22 3.77 6.05 5.70
C THR A 22 2.86 5.02 5.04
N THR A 23 2.68 3.88 5.71
CA THR A 23 1.83 2.78 5.24
C THR A 23 0.61 2.69 6.14
N ILE A 24 -0.58 2.92 5.57
CA ILE A 24 -1.85 2.84 6.28
C ILE A 24 -2.54 1.55 5.85
N ILE A 25 -2.75 0.64 6.79
CA ILE A 25 -3.40 -0.64 6.55
C ILE A 25 -4.84 -0.55 7.03
N SER A 26 -5.80 -0.58 6.09
CA SER A 26 -7.23 -0.60 6.43
C SER A 26 -7.72 -2.03 6.70
N ASP A 27 -8.84 -2.13 7.40
CA ASP A 27 -9.57 -3.35 7.71
C ASP A 27 -10.53 -3.80 6.59
N GLY A 28 -10.47 -3.13 5.42
CA GLY A 28 -11.31 -3.45 4.26
C GLY A 28 -12.73 -2.87 4.30
N SER A 29 -13.11 -2.15 5.35
CA SER A 29 -14.45 -1.55 5.53
C SER A 29 -14.86 -0.57 4.41
N HIS A 30 -13.88 0.03 3.71
CA HIS A 30 -14.10 0.97 2.61
C HIS A 30 -13.63 0.44 1.24
N ALA A 31 -13.53 -0.88 1.06
CA ALA A 31 -13.07 -1.47 -0.19
C ALA A 31 -13.89 -1.02 -1.41
N ASP A 32 -15.22 -0.96 -1.28
CA ASP A 32 -16.11 -0.53 -2.37
C ASP A 32 -15.89 0.94 -2.76
N ALA A 33 -15.74 1.83 -1.77
CA ALA A 33 -15.45 3.25 -2.01
C ALA A 33 -14.08 3.45 -2.69
N VAL A 34 -13.08 2.63 -2.36
CA VAL A 34 -11.78 2.64 -3.03
C VAL A 34 -11.93 2.19 -4.49
N GLN A 35 -12.70 1.13 -4.75
CA GLN A 35 -12.95 0.65 -6.12
C GLN A 35 -13.71 1.68 -6.96
N GLU A 36 -14.71 2.35 -6.39
CA GLU A 36 -15.41 3.45 -7.06
C GLU A 36 -14.45 4.60 -7.40
N ARG A 37 -13.56 4.94 -6.45
CA ARG A 37 -12.54 5.98 -6.67
C ARG A 37 -11.54 5.59 -7.76
N ILE A 38 -11.12 4.32 -7.82
CA ILE A 38 -10.23 3.83 -8.89
C ILE A 38 -10.92 3.99 -10.24
N LYS A 39 -12.18 3.55 -10.38
CA LYS A 39 -12.96 3.70 -11.63
C LYS A 39 -13.11 5.16 -12.06
N GLN A 40 -13.28 6.07 -11.10
CA GLN A 40 -13.32 7.50 -11.39
C GLN A 40 -11.98 7.99 -11.95
N LEU A 41 -10.87 7.60 -11.32
CA LEU A 41 -9.53 7.98 -11.78
C LEU A 41 -9.19 7.37 -13.15
N GLU A 42 -9.64 6.13 -13.43
CA GLU A 42 -9.47 5.50 -14.75
C GLU A 42 -10.16 6.29 -15.86
N ARG A 43 -11.38 6.80 -15.60
CA ARG A 43 -12.07 7.68 -16.56
C ARG A 43 -11.33 9.01 -16.74
N GLU A 44 -10.85 9.61 -15.66
CA GLU A 44 -10.05 10.85 -15.71
C GLU A 44 -8.75 10.66 -16.52
N VAL A 45 -8.16 9.45 -16.52
CA VAL A 45 -7.00 9.13 -17.36
C VAL A 45 -7.38 9.09 -18.85
N GLU A 46 -8.50 8.45 -19.18
CA GLU A 46 -8.99 8.33 -20.57
C GLU A 46 -9.37 9.68 -21.18
N GLU A 47 -9.89 10.60 -20.37
CA GLU A 47 -10.26 11.96 -20.79
C GLU A 47 -9.08 12.93 -20.83
N SER A 48 -7.92 12.56 -20.27
CA SER A 48 -6.76 13.45 -20.22
C SER A 48 -5.89 13.32 -21.46
N ASP A 49 -5.65 14.44 -22.14
CA ASP A 49 -4.75 14.55 -23.30
C ASP A 49 -3.28 14.80 -22.91
N SER A 50 -3.01 14.98 -21.62
CA SER A 50 -1.69 15.34 -21.08
C SER A 50 -0.98 14.10 -20.55
N SER A 51 0.16 13.74 -21.13
CA SER A 51 0.96 12.59 -20.67
C SER A 51 1.40 12.73 -19.22
N TYR A 52 1.66 13.97 -18.76
CA TYR A 52 2.02 14.25 -17.38
C TYR A 52 0.89 13.91 -16.40
N ASP A 53 -0.35 14.26 -16.77
CA ASP A 53 -1.52 14.01 -15.92
C ASP A 53 -1.88 12.52 -15.93
N GLN A 54 -1.75 11.85 -17.07
CA GLN A 54 -1.90 10.40 -17.18
C GLN A 54 -0.92 9.66 -16.25
N ASP A 55 0.36 10.03 -16.24
CA ASP A 55 1.37 9.42 -15.37
C ASP A 55 1.02 9.61 -13.88
N LYS A 56 0.59 10.81 -13.49
CA LYS A 56 0.22 11.10 -12.09
C LYS A 56 -1.06 10.42 -11.63
N LEU A 57 -2.04 10.30 -12.50
CA LEU A 57 -3.24 9.53 -12.22
C LEU A 57 -2.93 8.03 -12.13
N GLN A 58 -2.06 7.49 -12.98
CA GLN A 58 -1.60 6.11 -12.89
C GLN A 58 -0.82 5.84 -11.59
N GLU A 59 0.08 6.73 -11.15
CA GLU A 59 0.75 6.62 -9.84
C GLU A 59 -0.28 6.52 -8.69
N ARG A 60 -1.36 7.29 -8.78
CA ARG A 60 -2.43 7.30 -7.77
C ARG A 60 -3.28 6.04 -7.83
N ILE A 61 -3.64 5.57 -9.02
CA ILE A 61 -4.36 4.30 -9.22
C ILE A 61 -3.52 3.14 -8.68
N ALA A 62 -2.23 3.10 -8.97
CA ALA A 62 -1.32 2.08 -8.45
C ALA A 62 -1.23 2.13 -6.92
N SER A 63 -1.21 3.33 -6.34
CA SER A 63 -1.21 3.50 -4.88
C SER A 63 -2.50 3.02 -4.21
N LEU A 64 -3.65 3.20 -4.86
CA LEU A 64 -4.96 2.77 -4.34
C LEU A 64 -5.25 1.28 -4.60
N GLY A 65 -4.90 0.78 -5.78
CA GLY A 65 -5.16 -0.59 -6.23
C GLY A 65 -4.12 -1.60 -5.76
N GLY A 66 -2.89 -1.17 -5.46
CA GLY A 66 -1.78 -2.05 -5.08
C GLY A 66 -2.01 -2.85 -3.81
N GLY A 67 -2.91 -2.39 -2.93
CA GLY A 67 -3.24 -3.05 -1.67
C GLY A 67 -2.02 -3.27 -0.76
N ILE A 68 -2.23 -3.90 0.40
CA ILE A 68 -1.13 -4.23 1.32
C ILE A 68 -1.30 -5.67 1.79
N ALA A 69 -0.37 -6.54 1.39
CA ALA A 69 -0.31 -7.92 1.84
C ALA A 69 0.42 -8.02 3.19
N LYS A 70 -0.20 -8.70 4.18
CA LYS A 70 0.44 -8.99 5.48
C LYS A 70 0.95 -10.43 5.49
N ILE A 71 2.24 -10.60 5.71
CA ILE A 71 2.87 -11.92 5.90
C ILE A 71 3.10 -12.12 7.40
N LYS A 72 2.45 -13.14 7.98
CA LYS A 72 2.64 -13.53 9.39
C LYS A 72 3.63 -14.68 9.46
N VAL A 73 4.75 -14.48 10.13
CA VAL A 73 5.79 -15.50 10.33
C VAL A 73 5.68 -16.03 11.76
N GLY A 74 5.53 -17.35 11.90
CA GLY A 74 5.41 -18.03 13.19
C GLY A 74 6.60 -18.95 13.49
N GLY A 75 6.81 -19.24 14.77
CA GLY A 75 7.86 -20.11 15.27
C GLY A 75 7.66 -20.50 16.73
N PRO A 76 8.30 -21.59 17.21
CA PRO A 76 8.14 -22.05 18.58
C PRO A 76 8.90 -21.20 19.61
N THR A 77 9.97 -20.50 19.22
CA THR A 77 10.74 -19.60 20.08
C THR A 77 10.86 -18.20 19.47
N GLU A 78 11.04 -17.17 20.32
CA GLU A 78 11.20 -15.79 19.88
C GLU A 78 12.43 -15.61 18.96
N THR A 79 13.53 -16.28 19.29
CA THR A 79 14.77 -16.25 18.51
C THR A 79 14.54 -16.79 17.09
N GLU A 80 13.80 -17.89 16.93
CA GLU A 80 13.50 -18.46 15.61
C GLU A 80 12.52 -17.59 14.81
N VAL A 81 11.56 -16.94 15.47
CA VAL A 81 10.65 -16.01 14.80
C VAL A 81 11.43 -14.82 14.24
N ASN A 82 12.37 -14.27 15.02
CA ASN A 82 13.21 -13.17 14.58
C ASN A 82 14.17 -13.57 13.44
N ASP A 83 14.81 -14.74 13.53
CA ASP A 83 15.66 -15.26 12.45
C ASP A 83 14.86 -15.43 11.15
N LYS A 84 13.72 -16.12 11.21
CA LYS A 84 12.85 -16.31 10.03
C LYS A 84 12.40 -14.96 9.47
N LYS A 85 11.98 -14.02 10.32
CA LYS A 85 11.55 -12.69 9.89
C LYS A 85 12.66 -11.96 9.13
N LEU A 86 13.90 -12.00 9.61
CA LEU A 86 15.04 -11.39 8.92
C LEU A 86 15.29 -12.06 7.57
N ARG A 87 15.25 -13.39 7.51
CA ARG A 87 15.43 -14.14 6.26
C ARG A 87 14.35 -13.84 5.22
N TYR A 88 13.09 -13.74 5.64
CA TYR A 88 12.00 -13.36 4.74
C TYR A 88 12.12 -11.91 4.25
N ALA A 89 12.53 -10.99 5.13
CA ALA A 89 12.74 -9.60 4.75
C ALA A 89 13.86 -9.45 3.71
N ASP A 90 14.97 -10.15 3.92
CA ASP A 90 16.10 -10.17 2.98
C ASP A 90 15.69 -10.77 1.63
N ALA A 91 15.00 -11.91 1.64
CA ALA A 91 14.49 -12.53 0.42
C ALA A 91 13.52 -11.63 -0.36
N MET A 92 12.59 -10.94 0.31
CA MET A 92 11.68 -9.99 -0.35
C MET A 92 12.45 -8.82 -0.97
N SER A 93 13.47 -8.30 -0.27
CA SER A 93 14.30 -7.22 -0.81
C SER A 93 15.08 -7.70 -2.04
N ALA A 94 15.67 -8.90 -1.98
CA ALA A 94 16.41 -9.48 -3.11
C ALA A 94 15.52 -9.68 -4.34
N VAL A 95 14.31 -10.23 -4.18
CA VAL A 95 13.36 -10.43 -5.28
C VAL A 95 12.91 -9.08 -5.86
N LYS A 96 12.68 -8.07 -5.01
CA LYS A 96 12.31 -6.73 -5.46
C LYS A 96 13.43 -6.11 -6.30
N SER A 97 14.68 -6.19 -5.84
CA SER A 97 15.84 -5.69 -6.57
C SER A 97 16.07 -6.46 -7.88
N ALA A 98 15.91 -7.78 -7.88
CA ALA A 98 16.04 -8.60 -9.08
C ALA A 98 14.97 -8.25 -10.15
N LYS A 99 13.75 -7.91 -9.72
CA LYS A 99 12.69 -7.44 -10.62
C LYS A 99 13.04 -6.08 -11.24
N GLU A 100 13.62 -5.17 -10.45
CA GLU A 100 13.94 -3.80 -10.90
C GLU A 100 15.20 -3.74 -11.78
N MET A 101 16.26 -4.48 -11.43
CA MET A 101 17.56 -4.41 -12.11
C MET A 101 17.86 -5.60 -13.04
N GLY A 102 17.03 -6.65 -13.02
CA GLY A 102 17.31 -7.92 -13.69
C GLY A 102 18.21 -8.86 -12.86
N ILE A 103 18.42 -10.07 -13.37
CA ILE A 103 19.34 -11.07 -12.79
C ILE A 103 20.61 -11.16 -13.63
N VAL A 104 21.74 -11.46 -12.99
CA VAL A 104 23.04 -11.74 -13.64
C VAL A 104 23.34 -13.23 -13.54
#